data_AF-A0A1M5EU81-F1
#
_entry.id   AF-A0A1M5EU81-F1
#
_cell.length_a   1.000
_cell.length_b   1.000
_cell.length_c   1.000
_cell.angle_alpha   90.00
_cell.angle_beta   90.00
_cell.angle_gamma   90.00
#
_symmetry.space_group_name_H-M   'P 1'
#
loop_
_entity.id
_entity.type
_entity.pdbx_description
1 polymer ?
#
loop_
_entity_poly.entity_id
_entity_poly.type
_entity_poly.pdbx_seq_one_letter_code
_entity_poly.pdbx_strand_id
1 'polypeptide(L)'
;MNTLYDSELFSVVHMQQDMGGMPAAPLSGQSESAYSLVRHGFEIVDKRTKRKVYLDGSWAEIFHAQIQEWQRNTPTQEEVEDTLDSYTGLAQQPVVIH
;
A
#
# COMPACT_ATOMS: atom_id res chain seq x y z
N MET A 1 8.13 -10.25 1.73
CA MET A 1 7.32 -9.74 2.85
C MET A 1 8.23 -8.91 3.73
N ASN A 2 8.11 -7.59 3.69
CA ASN A 2 8.88 -6.71 4.57
C ASN A 2 7.92 -6.01 5.53
N THR A 3 7.96 -6.35 6.82
CA THR A 3 7.13 -5.69 7.83
C THR A 3 7.75 -4.32 8.11
N LEU A 4 7.03 -3.27 7.74
CA LEU A 4 7.52 -1.89 7.86
C LEU A 4 7.21 -1.28 9.22
N TYR A 5 6.12 -1.72 9.84
CA TYR A 5 5.66 -1.22 11.12
C TYR A 5 4.83 -2.30 11.82
N ASP A 6 5.04 -2.49 13.12
CA ASP A 6 4.22 -3.34 13.97
C ASP A 6 4.03 -2.66 15.33
N SER A 7 2.79 -2.37 15.67
CA SER A 7 2.36 -1.83 16.96
C SER A 7 1.28 -2.72 17.57
N GLU A 8 0.78 -2.34 18.74
CA GLU A 8 -0.33 -3.00 19.43
C GLU A 8 -1.66 -2.81 18.68
N LEU A 9 -1.85 -1.66 18.02
CA LEU A 9 -3.08 -1.33 17.30
C LEU A 9 -3.03 -1.70 15.81
N PHE A 10 -1.93 -1.42 15.13
CA PHE A 10 -1.79 -1.62 13.69
C PHE A 10 -0.50 -2.33 13.29
N SER A 11 -0.53 -3.09 12.20
CA SER A 11 0.65 -3.66 11.54
C SER A 11 0.64 -3.31 10.06
N VAL A 12 1.80 -2.90 9.51
CA VAL A 12 1.98 -2.54 8.11
C VAL A 12 2.98 -3.49 7.46
N VAL A 13 2.54 -4.13 6.38
CA VAL A 13 3.37 -5.04 5.60
C VAL A 13 3.51 -4.50 4.18
N HIS A 14 4.75 -4.29 3.75
CA HIS A 14 5.05 -4.05 2.36
C HIS A 14 5.13 -5.39 1.62
N MET A 15 4.16 -5.56 0.73
CA MET A 15 4.12 -6.63 -0.24
C MET A 15 4.71 -6.10 -1.54
N GLN A 16 6.02 -6.24 -1.66
CA GLN A 16 6.65 -6.15 -2.98
C GLN A 16 6.20 -7.38 -3.77
N GLN A 17 5.14 -7.21 -4.57
CA GLN A 17 4.71 -8.22 -5.50
C GLN A 17 5.75 -8.25 -6.62
N ASP A 18 6.77 -9.09 -6.46
CA ASP A 18 7.58 -9.55 -7.57
C ASP A 18 6.63 -10.38 -8.46
N MET A 19 5.84 -9.71 -9.28
CA MET A 19 5.37 -10.32 -10.53
C MET A 19 6.60 -10.40 -11.45
N GLY A 20 7.57 -11.23 -11.05
CA GLY A 20 8.64 -11.69 -11.89
C GLY A 20 8.05 -12.48 -13.04
N GLY A 21 7.93 -11.81 -14.18
CA GLY A 21 7.93 -12.43 -15.51
C GLY A 21 6.81 -13.42 -15.79
N MET A 22 5.62 -12.92 -16.12
CA MET A 22 4.96 -13.51 -17.29
C MET A 22 5.52 -12.75 -18.50
N PRO A 23 6.29 -13.37 -19.42
CA PRO A 23 6.46 -12.75 -20.72
C PRO A 23 5.04 -12.67 -21.28
N ALA A 24 4.50 -11.46 -21.39
CA ALA A 24 3.37 -11.23 -22.25
C ALA A 24 3.83 -11.69 -23.64
N ALA A 25 3.49 -12.93 -24.02
CA ALA A 25 3.58 -13.34 -25.40
C ALA A 25 2.78 -12.30 -26.17
N PRO A 26 3.38 -11.57 -27.13
CA PRO A 26 2.72 -10.44 -27.75
C PRO A 26 1.57 -10.99 -28.58
N LEU A 27 0.36 -10.93 -28.03
CA LEU A 27 -0.87 -11.14 -28.78
C LEU A 27 -1.07 -9.83 -29.55
N SER A 28 -0.70 -9.87 -30.83
CA SER A 28 -0.77 -8.77 -31.77
C SER A 28 -2.05 -7.96 -31.62
N GLY A 29 -1.90 -6.65 -31.41
CA GLY A 29 -2.94 -5.65 -31.67
C GLY A 29 -3.75 -5.21 -30.46
N GLN A 30 -3.13 -4.50 -29.52
CA GLN A 30 -3.58 -3.19 -29.06
C GLN A 30 -2.56 -2.62 -28.04
N SER A 31 -2.33 -1.33 -28.21
CA SER A 31 -1.27 -0.50 -27.67
C SER A 31 -1.41 -0.20 -26.18
N GLU A 32 -0.26 -0.31 -25.50
CA GLU A 32 0.25 0.71 -24.56
C GLU A 32 -0.51 0.94 -23.25
N SER A 33 -0.33 0.06 -22.26
CA SER A 33 -0.20 0.45 -20.83
C SER A 33 0.07 -0.73 -19.90
N ALA A 34 0.77 -1.77 -20.37
CA ALA A 34 1.41 -2.71 -19.46
C ALA A 34 2.73 -2.11 -18.96
N TYR A 35 2.65 -0.92 -18.34
CA TYR A 35 3.73 -0.50 -17.45
C TYR A 35 3.83 -1.60 -16.42
N SER A 36 4.94 -2.33 -16.44
CA SER A 36 5.43 -3.06 -15.28
C SER A 36 5.80 -2.02 -14.22
N LEU A 37 4.80 -1.27 -13.73
CA LEU A 37 4.90 -0.54 -12.49
C LEU A 37 5.10 -1.64 -11.47
N VAL A 38 6.25 -1.61 -10.80
CA VAL A 38 6.46 -2.38 -9.58
C VAL A 38 5.24 -2.09 -8.70
N ARG A 39 4.32 -3.05 -8.59
CA ARG A 39 3.08 -2.86 -7.82
C ARG A 39 3.47 -2.99 -6.36
N HIS A 40 3.88 -1.85 -5.78
CA HIS A 40 4.23 -1.72 -4.37
C HIS A 40 2.98 -1.85 -3.50
N GLY A 41 2.52 -3.07 -3.25
CA GLY A 41 1.34 -3.29 -2.42
C GLY A 41 1.64 -3.05 -0.94
N PHE A 42 0.72 -2.41 -0.22
CA PHE A 42 0.79 -2.30 1.24
C PHE A 42 -0.45 -2.91 1.88
N GLU A 43 -0.27 -3.73 2.92
CA GLU A 43 -1.34 -4.23 3.76
C GLU A 43 -1.27 -3.57 5.13
N ILE A 44 -2.34 -2.85 5.49
CA ILE A 44 -2.56 -2.28 6.81
C ILE A 44 -3.52 -3.21 7.54
N VAL A 45 -3.09 -3.74 8.69
CA VAL A 45 -3.88 -4.61 9.54
C VAL A 45 -4.23 -3.88 10.82
N ASP A 46 -5.51 -3.63 11.05
CA ASP A 46 -6.03 -3.17 12.35
C ASP A 46 -6.23 -4.39 13.25
N LYS A 47 -5.44 -4.49 14.32
CA LYS A 47 -5.43 -5.64 15.25
C LYS A 47 -6.63 -5.62 16.18
N ARG A 48 -7.18 -4.44 16.48
CA ARG A 48 -8.33 -4.21 17.36
C ARG A 48 -9.62 -4.80 16.80
N THR A 49 -9.84 -4.62 15.50
CA THR A 49 -11.02 -5.04 14.74
C THR A 49 -10.73 -6.20 13.80
N LYS A 50 -9.46 -6.66 13.73
CA LYS A 50 -8.97 -7.70 12.80
C LYS A 50 -9.22 -7.35 11.33
N ARG A 51 -9.33 -6.06 11.00
CA ARG A 51 -9.57 -5.60 9.63
C ARG A 51 -8.25 -5.50 8.87
N LYS A 52 -8.31 -5.79 7.57
CA LYS A 52 -7.18 -5.68 6.67
C LYS A 52 -7.56 -4.78 5.52
N VAL A 53 -6.74 -3.77 5.28
CA VAL A 53 -6.89 -2.82 4.18
C VAL A 53 -5.69 -2.97 3.28
N TYR A 54 -5.94 -3.19 1.99
CA TYR A 54 -4.90 -3.31 1.00
C TYR A 54 -4.84 -2.05 0.15
N LEU A 55 -3.65 -1.46 0.02
CA LEU A 55 -3.36 -0.29 -0.79
C LEU A 55 -2.57 -0.74 -2.04
N ASP A 56 -3.09 -0.39 -3.23
CA ASP A 56 -2.49 -0.67 -4.54
C ASP A 56 -2.58 0.57 -5.44
N GLY A 57 -1.79 0.58 -6.52
CA GLY A 57 -1.80 1.65 -7.52
C GLY A 57 -1.41 3.01 -6.93
N SER A 58 -2.23 4.04 -7.17
CA SER A 58 -1.95 5.41 -6.73
C SER A 58 -1.88 5.57 -5.21
N TRP A 59 -2.66 4.78 -4.45
CA TRP A 59 -2.62 4.80 -2.98
C TRP A 59 -1.33 4.21 -2.43
N ALA A 60 -0.86 3.14 -3.05
CA ALA A 60 0.42 2.52 -2.74
C ALA A 60 1.59 3.48 -2.98
N GLU A 61 1.55 4.25 -4.07
CA GLU A 61 2.61 5.22 -4.39
C GLU A 61 2.70 6.36 -3.35
N ILE A 62 1.55 6.90 -2.94
CA ILE A 62 1.47 7.92 -1.87
C ILE A 62 2.00 7.34 -0.56
N PHE A 63 1.56 6.13 -0.20
CA PHE A 63 1.98 5.48 1.04
C PHE A 63 3.48 5.17 1.03
N HIS A 64 4.04 4.75 -0.11
CA HIS A 64 5.48 4.53 -0.25
C HIS A 64 6.28 5.82 0.00
N ALA A 65 5.85 6.95 -0.56
CA ALA A 65 6.47 8.24 -0.29
C ALA A 65 6.41 8.59 1.20
N GLN A 66 5.28 8.29 1.86
CA GLN A 66 5.09 8.51 3.29
C GLN A 66 6.06 7.64 4.12
N ILE A 67 6.26 6.37 3.77
CA ILE A 67 7.25 5.48 4.41
C ILE A 67 8.67 6.04 4.25
N GLN A 68 9.03 6.56 3.08
CA GLN A 68 10.36 7.16 2.88
C GLN A 68 10.54 8.40 3.76
N GLU A 69 9.49 9.22 3.89
CA GLU A 69 9.50 10.36 4.78
C GLU A 69 9.61 9.94 6.25
N TRP A 70 8.96 8.84 6.61
CA TRP A 70 9.05 8.26 7.95
C TRP A 70 10.45 7.74 8.27
N GLN A 71 11.11 7.11 7.31
CA GLN A 71 12.51 6.71 7.46
C GLN A 71 13.45 7.90 7.66
N ARG A 72 13.10 9.07 7.12
CA ARG A 72 13.93 10.28 7.22
C ARG A 72 13.65 11.09 8.49
N ASN A 73 12.39 11.22 8.88
CA ASN A 73 11.97 12.10 9.99
C ASN A 73 11.66 11.34 11.29
N THR A 74 11.59 10.01 11.27
CA THR A 74 11.24 9.15 12.42
C THR A 74 10.00 9.68 13.16
N PRO A 75 8.80 9.61 12.53
CA PRO A 75 7.56 10.09 13.14
C PRO A 75 7.27 9.35 14.44
N THR A 76 6.42 9.95 15.27
CA THR A 76 5.92 9.29 16.47
C THR A 76 4.92 8.20 16.12
N GLN A 77 4.70 7.30 17.08
CA GLN A 77 3.72 6.23 16.98
C GLN A 77 2.32 6.79 16.63
N GLU A 78 1.90 7.85 17.32
CA GLU A 78 0.61 8.51 17.10
C GLU A 78 0.41 9.00 15.66
N GLU A 79 1.42 9.63 15.05
CA GLU A 79 1.32 10.14 13.67
C GLU A 79 1.17 9.00 12.65
N VAL A 80 1.90 7.90 12.89
CA VAL A 80 1.76 6.68 12.09
C VAL A 80 0.35 6.11 12.28
N GLU A 81 -0.12 6.01 13.51
CA GLU A 81 -1.44 5.45 13.83
C GLU A 81 -2.60 6.29 13.28
N ASP A 82 -2.53 7.64 13.33
CA ASP A 82 -3.52 8.56 12.74
C ASP A 82 -3.57 8.44 11.21
N THR A 83 -2.40 8.34 10.59
CA THR A 83 -2.28 8.11 9.15
C THR A 83 -2.93 6.77 8.77
N LEU A 84 -2.63 5.70 9.51
CA LEU A 84 -3.22 4.38 9.28
C LEU A 84 -4.73 4.38 9.52
N ASP A 85 -5.21 5.03 10.59
CA ASP A 85 -6.63 5.17 10.89
C ASP A 85 -7.36 5.87 9.74
N SER A 86 -6.80 6.95 9.19
CA SER A 86 -7.34 7.65 8.01
C SER A 86 -7.51 6.71 6.81
N TYR A 87 -6.53 5.83 6.52
CA TYR A 87 -6.66 4.83 5.45
C TYR A 87 -7.72 3.77 5.78
N THR A 88 -7.86 3.34 7.04
CA THR A 88 -8.90 2.36 7.42
C THR A 88 -10.31 2.96 7.47
N GLY A 89 -10.40 4.25 7.80
CA GLY A 89 -11.61 5.04 7.88
C GLY A 89 -12.16 5.43 6.51
N LEU A 90 -11.28 5.67 5.54
CA LEU A 90 -11.66 5.93 4.14
C LEU A 90 -12.39 4.76 3.50
N ALA A 91 -12.12 3.51 3.90
CA ALA A 91 -12.89 2.34 3.45
C ALA A 91 -14.37 2.35 3.92
N GLN A 92 -14.73 3.24 4.85
CA GLN A 92 -16.09 3.39 5.38
C GLN A 92 -16.93 4.42 4.60
N GLN A 93 -16.32 5.16 3.66
CA GLN A 93 -16.98 6.15 2.81
C GLN A 93 -16.69 5.80 1.35
N PRO A 94 -17.70 5.69 0.45
CA PRO A 94 -17.45 5.40 -0.95
C PRO A 94 -16.84 6.63 -1.63
N VAL A 95 -15.53 6.82 -1.46
CA VAL A 95 -14.79 7.81 -2.22
C VAL A 95 -14.29 7.12 -3.49
N VAL A 96 -15.13 7.19 -4.53
CA VAL A 96 -14.74 6.81 -5.89
C VAL A 96 -13.72 7.84 -6.36
N ILE A 97 -12.44 7.50 -6.32
CA ILE A 97 -11.40 8.28 -7.00
C ILE A 97 -11.24 7.68 -8.40
N HIS A 98 -11.49 8.51 -9.41
CA HIS A 98 -11.35 8.21 -10.85
C HIS A 98 -9.90 8.33 -11.31
#